data_AF-A0A4Q2D2S2-F1
#
_entry.id   AF-A0A4Q2D2S2-F1
#
_cell.length_a   1.000
_cell.length_b   1.000
_cell.length_c   1.000
_cell.angle_alpha   90.00
_cell.angle_beta   90.00
_cell.angle_gamma   90.00
#
_symmetry.space_group_name_H-M   'P 1'
#
loop_
_entity.id
_entity.type
_entity.pdbx_description
1 polymer ?
#
loop_
_entity_poly.entity_id
_entity_poly.type
_entity_poly.pdbx_seq_one_letter_code
_entity_poly.pdbx_strand_id
1 'polypeptide(L)'
;MLSLLYSLTNAGKYALSALSWAGPRPQGLLALPTEILLLIMKELEWDDVIRLRTTCKTLQASTYSKELWTQLFCRYLECSMPTPFILPKSLLECSSIDLERIVWKSQASLRIPQPVQADKPYSFDVPKTEIARLHLVPGGRWLLAGCDDGSVWWYDLDLCFSPEAKSSGAGGPNLLLQSPLPGKEASENAARVIFSIDYTSECSDANATSQFKTLEHFNLAVCVTYLSPNLDYTTNSFQVWKVSAVTGSGIGSSSGIEACQCLSSFFEDSSCTIVSVSLHGVNLAYCLSLPTEITVIVEWHSVNGKRADRDSGFVRWYLQSAVGTFKTSDSGSGANL
;
A
#
# COMPACT_ATOMS: atom_id res chain seq x y z
N MET A 1 -28.60 66.88 40.99
CA MET A 1 -28.59 65.66 41.82
C MET A 1 -29.59 64.59 41.34
N LEU A 2 -30.77 64.97 40.83
CA LEU A 2 -31.79 64.03 40.30
C LEU A 2 -31.43 63.35 38.95
N SER A 3 -30.60 63.96 38.09
CA SER A 3 -30.20 63.34 36.80
C SER A 3 -29.16 62.22 36.93
N LEU A 4 -28.30 62.29 37.95
CA LEU A 4 -27.27 61.28 38.25
C LEU A 4 -27.89 59.99 38.81
N LEU A 5 -28.93 60.11 39.64
CA LEU A 5 -29.67 58.97 40.17
C LEU A 5 -30.47 58.23 39.08
N TYR A 6 -31.05 58.96 38.12
CA TYR A 6 -31.79 58.37 37.00
C TYR A 6 -30.87 57.62 36.01
N SER A 7 -29.63 58.10 35.84
CA SER A 7 -28.61 57.47 34.98
C SER A 7 -28.08 56.16 35.57
N LEU A 8 -27.84 56.11 36.89
CA LEU A 8 -27.39 54.90 37.59
C LEU A 8 -28.46 53.79 37.63
N THR A 9 -29.74 54.14 37.78
CA THR A 9 -30.83 53.16 37.73
C THR A 9 -31.05 52.58 36.34
N ASN A 10 -30.77 53.33 35.28
CA ASN A 10 -30.83 52.83 33.91
C ASN A 10 -29.59 51.99 33.56
N ALA A 11 -28.39 52.37 34.00
CA ALA A 11 -27.19 51.55 33.83
C ALA A 11 -27.32 50.18 34.51
N GLY A 12 -27.96 50.11 35.69
CA GLY A 12 -28.27 48.85 36.36
C GLY A 12 -29.28 47.97 35.60
N LYS A 13 -30.29 48.57 34.96
CA LYS A 13 -31.26 47.83 34.12
C LYS A 13 -30.66 47.30 32.82
N TYR A 14 -29.75 48.04 32.19
CA TYR A 14 -29.02 47.57 31.00
C TYR A 14 -27.93 46.54 31.33
N ALA A 15 -27.31 46.63 32.51
CA ALA A 15 -26.38 45.59 32.99
C ALA A 15 -27.10 44.28 33.36
N LEU A 16 -28.28 44.38 33.98
CA LEU A 16 -29.10 43.20 34.32
C LEU A 16 -29.77 42.59 33.09
N SER A 17 -30.15 43.39 32.07
CA SER A 17 -30.62 42.86 30.79
C SER A 17 -29.48 42.29 29.95
N ALA A 18 -28.25 42.82 30.01
CA ALA A 18 -27.09 42.19 29.37
C ALA A 18 -26.73 40.84 30.00
N LEU A 19 -26.99 40.66 31.30
CA LEU A 19 -26.83 39.37 32.00
C LEU A 19 -27.95 38.37 31.70
N SER A 20 -29.13 38.82 31.24
CA SER A 20 -30.26 37.94 30.91
C SER A 20 -30.22 37.35 29.50
N TRP A 21 -29.23 37.72 28.68
CA TRP A 21 -28.96 37.10 27.36
C TRP A 21 -28.01 35.91 27.44
N ALA A 22 -27.42 35.64 28.61
CA ALA A 22 -26.75 34.39 28.85
C ALA A 22 -27.81 33.28 29.01
N GLY A 23 -28.16 32.63 27.92
CA GLY A 23 -28.87 31.34 27.96
C GLY A 23 -28.17 30.37 28.93
N PRO A 24 -28.84 29.29 29.36
CA PRO A 24 -28.28 28.36 30.34
C PRO A 24 -26.85 27.99 29.93
N ARG A 25 -25.88 28.33 30.79
CA ARG A 25 -24.47 27.98 30.55
C ARG A 25 -24.42 26.48 30.30
N PRO A 26 -23.66 26.03 29.28
CA PRO A 26 -23.45 24.59 29.11
C PRO A 26 -22.99 24.02 30.46
N GLN A 27 -23.66 22.98 30.93
CA GLN A 27 -23.26 22.24 32.13
C GLN A 27 -22.67 20.90 31.71
N GLY A 28 -21.70 20.40 32.47
CA GLY A 28 -21.04 19.11 32.21
C GLY A 28 -19.98 19.18 31.12
N LEU A 29 -19.77 18.07 30.41
CA LEU A 29 -18.68 17.90 29.43
C LEU A 29 -18.61 19.03 28.40
N LEU A 30 -19.77 19.52 27.93
CA LEU A 30 -19.85 20.58 26.91
C LEU A 30 -19.50 21.99 27.43
N ALA A 31 -19.28 22.14 28.73
CA ALA A 31 -18.78 23.38 29.34
C ALA A 31 -17.27 23.53 29.21
N LEU A 32 -16.57 22.44 28.87
CA LEU A 32 -15.12 22.42 28.77
C LEU A 32 -14.67 23.09 27.45
N PRO A 33 -13.51 23.78 27.46
CA PRO A 33 -12.86 24.22 26.24
C PRO A 33 -12.57 23.06 25.29
N THR A 34 -12.58 23.34 23.98
CA THR A 34 -12.34 22.35 22.93
C THR A 34 -11.00 21.62 23.11
N GLU A 35 -9.99 22.31 23.63
CA GLU A 35 -8.66 21.76 23.90
C GLU A 35 -8.73 20.64 24.95
N ILE A 36 -9.53 20.83 26.01
CA ILE A 36 -9.73 19.82 27.04
C ILE A 36 -10.55 18.65 26.50
N LEU A 37 -11.56 18.94 25.68
CA LEU A 37 -12.34 17.90 25.00
C LEU A 37 -11.44 17.04 24.10
N LEU A 38 -10.52 17.67 23.35
CA LEU A 38 -9.56 16.95 22.51
C LEU A 38 -8.61 16.09 23.32
N LEU A 39 -8.12 16.56 24.47
CA LEU A 39 -7.29 15.75 25.36
C LEU A 39 -8.04 14.51 25.85
N ILE A 40 -9.31 14.66 26.24
CA ILE A 40 -10.16 13.51 26.61
C ILE A 40 -10.32 12.56 25.43
N MET A 41 -10.61 13.08 24.23
CA MET A 41 -10.81 12.26 23.03
C MET A 41 -9.55 11.50 22.59
N LYS A 42 -8.35 12.05 22.81
CA LYS A 42 -7.07 11.39 22.49
C LYS A 42 -6.83 10.12 23.31
N GLU A 43 -7.46 10.01 24.47
CA GLU A 43 -7.37 8.81 25.32
C GLU A 43 -8.36 7.71 24.89
N LEU A 44 -9.39 8.03 24.10
CA LEU A 44 -10.40 7.07 23.65
C LEU A 44 -9.89 6.14 22.55
N GLU A 45 -10.54 5.00 22.37
CA GLU A 45 -10.32 4.12 21.21
C GLU A 45 -10.94 4.72 19.94
N TRP A 46 -10.47 4.27 18.77
CA TRP A 46 -10.92 4.82 17.49
C TRP A 46 -12.44 4.69 17.30
N ASP A 47 -13.06 3.60 17.76
CA ASP A 47 -14.48 3.34 17.58
C ASP A 47 -15.34 4.20 18.50
N ASP A 48 -14.88 4.48 19.72
CA ASP A 48 -15.47 5.46 20.63
C ASP A 48 -15.46 6.87 20.03
N VAL A 49 -14.34 7.28 19.43
CA VAL A 49 -14.25 8.57 18.74
C VAL A 49 -15.27 8.67 17.62
N ILE A 50 -15.46 7.61 16.83
CA ILE A 50 -16.50 7.58 15.80
C ILE A 50 -17.91 7.63 16.41
N ARG A 51 -18.17 6.89 17.49
CA ARG A 51 -19.48 6.89 18.19
C ARG A 51 -19.84 8.29 18.70
N LEU A 52 -18.87 9.09 19.15
CA LEU A 52 -19.12 10.46 19.61
C LEU A 52 -19.78 11.36 18.57
N ARG A 53 -19.61 11.08 17.26
CA ARG A 53 -20.28 11.83 16.18
C ARG A 53 -21.80 11.78 16.24
N THR A 54 -22.36 10.75 16.88
CA THR A 54 -23.81 10.56 17.02
C THR A 54 -24.41 11.27 18.24
N THR A 55 -23.58 11.89 19.08
CA THR A 55 -24.02 12.45 20.37
C THR A 55 -24.51 13.90 20.25
N CYS A 56 -23.63 14.83 19.85
CA CYS A 56 -23.97 16.23 19.65
C CYS A 56 -23.02 16.92 18.66
N LYS A 57 -23.43 18.08 18.11
CA LYS A 57 -22.68 18.83 17.10
C LYS A 57 -21.30 19.29 17.57
N THR A 58 -21.16 19.67 18.84
CA THR A 58 -19.89 20.12 19.42
C THR A 58 -18.86 19.00 19.42
N LEU A 59 -19.22 17.83 19.97
CA LEU A 59 -18.33 16.68 20.02
C LEU A 59 -18.07 16.13 18.61
N GLN A 60 -19.09 16.12 17.76
CA GLN A 60 -18.95 15.75 16.35
C GLN A 60 -17.87 16.60 15.65
N ALA A 61 -17.90 17.92 15.80
CA ALA A 61 -16.92 18.81 15.16
C ALA A 61 -15.48 18.50 15.62
N SER A 62 -15.28 18.26 16.91
CA SER A 62 -13.96 17.94 17.48
C SER A 62 -13.39 16.61 16.96
N THR A 63 -14.24 15.64 16.60
CA THR A 63 -13.80 14.34 16.08
C THR A 63 -13.14 14.39 14.70
N TYR A 64 -13.21 15.52 13.99
CA TYR A 64 -12.55 15.71 12.69
C TYR A 64 -11.16 16.38 12.82
N SER A 65 -10.69 16.62 14.06
CA SER A 65 -9.38 17.22 14.31
C SER A 65 -8.25 16.33 13.79
N LYS A 66 -7.34 16.92 13.01
CA LYS A 66 -6.12 16.24 12.53
C LYS A 66 -5.25 15.78 13.70
N GLU A 67 -5.10 16.62 14.72
CA GLU A 67 -4.26 16.32 15.88
C GLU A 67 -4.74 15.07 16.64
N LEU A 68 -6.05 14.89 16.75
CA LEU A 68 -6.66 13.71 17.36
C LEU A 68 -6.27 12.44 16.60
N TRP A 69 -6.47 12.44 15.27
CA TRP A 69 -6.19 11.27 14.45
C TRP A 69 -4.70 10.98 14.29
N THR A 70 -3.84 12.01 14.31
CA THR A 70 -2.39 11.81 14.40
C THR A 70 -2.00 11.08 15.67
N GLN A 71 -2.55 11.49 16.82
CA GLN A 71 -2.26 10.83 18.10
C GLN A 71 -2.70 9.36 18.11
N LEU A 72 -3.93 9.09 17.64
CA LEU A 72 -4.43 7.72 17.52
C LEU A 72 -3.56 6.89 16.56
N PHE A 73 -3.21 7.44 15.40
CA PHE A 73 -2.33 6.77 14.44
C PHE A 73 -0.99 6.36 15.07
N CYS A 74 -0.29 7.29 15.74
CA CYS A 74 0.97 6.99 16.40
C CYS A 74 0.81 5.89 17.47
N ARG A 75 -0.26 5.96 18.28
CA ARG A 75 -0.53 4.94 19.31
C ARG A 75 -0.76 3.55 18.72
N TYR A 76 -1.55 3.45 17.65
CA TYR A 76 -1.77 2.14 17.00
C TYR A 76 -0.54 1.63 16.27
N LEU A 77 0.28 2.53 15.72
CA LEU A 77 1.54 2.19 15.09
C LEU A 77 2.50 1.52 16.09
N GLU A 78 2.59 2.05 17.31
CA GLU A 78 3.42 1.50 18.38
C GLU A 78 2.92 0.15 18.91
N CYS A 79 1.60 -0.03 18.97
CA CYS A 79 1.00 -1.16 19.69
C CYS A 79 0.52 -2.32 18.80
N SER A 80 0.17 -2.08 17.53
CA SER A 80 -0.65 -3.03 16.76
C SER A 80 -0.37 -3.11 15.26
N MET A 81 0.21 -2.09 14.64
CA MET A 81 0.43 -2.11 13.19
C MET A 81 1.76 -2.78 12.84
N PRO A 82 1.85 -3.45 11.66
CA PRO A 82 3.12 -3.94 11.15
C PRO A 82 4.11 -2.79 10.94
N THR A 83 5.34 -2.97 11.42
CA THR A 83 6.45 -2.02 11.23
C THR A 83 7.48 -2.57 10.23
N PRO A 84 7.99 -1.76 9.29
CA PRO A 84 7.64 -0.35 9.07
C PRO A 84 6.27 -0.22 8.38
N PHE A 85 5.44 0.72 8.86
CA PHE A 85 4.18 1.04 8.20
C PHE A 85 4.42 2.03 7.06
N ILE A 86 3.83 1.77 5.90
CA ILE A 86 4.01 2.62 4.72
C ILE A 86 2.81 3.55 4.58
N LEU A 87 3.07 4.84 4.72
CA LEU A 87 2.10 5.89 4.48
C LEU A 87 2.00 6.20 2.99
N PRO A 88 0.78 6.52 2.49
CA PRO A 88 0.56 6.90 1.10
C PRO A 88 1.15 8.28 0.74
N LYS A 89 1.43 9.12 1.74
CA LYS A 89 2.04 10.46 1.64
C LYS A 89 2.62 10.84 3.01
N SER A 90 3.35 11.96 3.10
CA SER A 90 3.93 12.37 4.37
C SER A 90 2.85 12.60 5.43
N LEU A 91 3.18 12.35 6.71
CA LEU A 91 2.25 12.56 7.82
C LEU A 91 1.72 14.02 7.87
N LEU A 92 2.55 14.98 7.44
CA LEU A 92 2.17 16.39 7.34
C LEU A 92 1.13 16.66 6.24
N GLU A 93 1.15 15.90 5.15
CA GLU A 93 0.18 16.02 4.05
C GLU A 93 -1.08 15.16 4.25
N CYS A 94 -1.06 14.22 5.20
CA CYS A 94 -2.25 13.49 5.62
C CYS A 94 -3.27 14.43 6.23
N SER A 95 -4.50 14.38 5.71
CA SER A 95 -5.68 14.99 6.33
C SER A 95 -6.15 14.15 7.52
N SER A 96 -7.06 14.69 8.33
CA SER A 96 -7.71 13.91 9.40
C SER A 96 -8.43 12.68 8.84
N ILE A 97 -9.06 12.81 7.67
CA ILE A 97 -9.76 11.72 6.98
C ILE A 97 -8.79 10.62 6.53
N ASP A 98 -7.60 10.98 6.05
CA ASP A 98 -6.59 10.01 5.65
C ASP A 98 -6.13 9.17 6.85
N LEU A 99 -5.85 9.82 7.98
CA LEU A 99 -5.41 9.18 9.21
C LEU A 99 -6.51 8.32 9.84
N GLU A 100 -7.74 8.83 9.88
CA GLU A 100 -8.92 8.06 10.29
C GLU A 100 -9.05 6.77 9.48
N ARG A 101 -8.94 6.86 8.15
CA ARG A 101 -9.02 5.71 7.26
C ARG A 101 -7.90 4.71 7.52
N ILE A 102 -6.67 5.18 7.77
CA ILE A 102 -5.51 4.32 8.08
C ILE A 102 -5.73 3.58 9.39
N VAL A 103 -6.10 4.31 10.46
CA VAL A 103 -6.39 3.72 11.77
C VAL A 103 -7.51 2.69 11.63
N TRP A 104 -8.64 3.05 11.04
CA TRP A 104 -9.74 2.13 10.79
C TRP A 104 -9.30 0.88 10.01
N LYS A 105 -8.60 1.05 8.88
CA LYS A 105 -8.15 -0.08 8.03
C LYS A 105 -7.17 -0.99 8.77
N SER A 106 -6.29 -0.44 9.61
CA SER A 106 -5.34 -1.22 10.40
C SER A 106 -6.03 -2.11 11.44
N GLN A 107 -7.11 -1.61 12.04
CA GLN A 107 -7.87 -2.31 13.07
C GLN A 107 -8.93 -3.24 12.48
N ALA A 108 -9.29 -3.04 11.21
CA ALA A 108 -10.17 -3.95 10.46
C ALA A 108 -9.55 -5.34 10.17
N SER A 109 -8.32 -5.59 10.64
CA SER A 109 -7.59 -6.84 10.47
C SER A 109 -8.38 -8.10 10.87
N LEU A 110 -8.40 -9.08 9.96
CA LEU A 110 -8.73 -10.51 10.10
C LEU A 110 -10.19 -11.00 10.00
N ARG A 111 -11.18 -10.13 9.79
CA ARG A 111 -12.44 -10.64 9.22
C ARG A 111 -12.33 -10.49 7.72
N ILE A 112 -11.93 -11.56 7.03
CA ILE A 112 -12.35 -11.76 5.64
C ILE A 112 -13.87 -11.61 5.73
N PRO A 113 -14.46 -10.50 5.22
CA PRO A 113 -15.90 -10.43 5.20
C PRO A 113 -16.32 -11.68 4.41
N GLN A 114 -17.25 -12.48 4.95
CA GLN A 114 -17.96 -13.47 4.12
C GLN A 114 -18.20 -12.83 2.77
N PRO A 115 -17.84 -13.49 1.65
CA PRO A 115 -17.65 -12.86 0.35
C PRO A 115 -18.72 -11.82 0.20
N VAL A 116 -18.32 -10.54 0.39
CA VAL A 116 -19.29 -9.46 0.34
C VAL A 116 -19.91 -9.68 -1.01
N GLN A 117 -21.23 -9.89 -1.06
CA GLN A 117 -21.95 -9.63 -2.28
C GLN A 117 -21.74 -8.14 -2.52
N ALA A 118 -20.56 -7.79 -3.05
CA ALA A 118 -20.29 -6.48 -3.56
C ALA A 118 -21.37 -6.35 -4.62
N ASP A 119 -22.36 -5.49 -4.37
CA ASP A 119 -23.50 -5.29 -5.26
C ASP A 119 -23.06 -5.01 -6.70
N LYS A 120 -21.77 -4.67 -6.89
CA LYS A 120 -21.07 -4.74 -8.16
C LYS A 120 -19.57 -5.01 -7.97
N PRO A 121 -18.97 -6.08 -8.56
CA PRO A 121 -17.52 -6.20 -8.63
C PRO A 121 -16.96 -5.03 -9.45
N TYR A 122 -15.86 -4.44 -8.96
CA TYR A 122 -15.13 -3.45 -9.75
C TYR A 122 -14.31 -4.20 -10.80
N SER A 123 -14.56 -3.92 -12.09
CA SER A 123 -13.81 -4.49 -13.19
C SER A 123 -12.77 -3.49 -13.66
N PHE A 124 -11.57 -3.98 -13.92
CA PHE A 124 -10.49 -3.21 -14.53
C PHE A 124 -10.08 -3.95 -15.80
N ASP A 125 -10.02 -3.23 -16.91
CA ASP A 125 -9.52 -3.78 -18.17
C ASP A 125 -8.13 -3.17 -18.45
N VAL A 126 -7.24 -3.96 -19.05
CA VAL A 126 -6.02 -3.47 -19.67
C VAL A 126 -6.25 -3.43 -21.18
N PRO A 127 -5.85 -2.37 -21.90
CA PRO A 127 -6.06 -2.32 -23.34
C PRO A 127 -5.30 -3.45 -24.07
N LYS A 128 -6.04 -4.28 -24.82
CA LYS A 128 -5.51 -5.22 -25.84
C LYS A 128 -4.69 -6.42 -25.32
N THR A 129 -4.75 -6.73 -24.02
CA THR A 129 -3.99 -7.82 -23.40
C THR A 129 -4.74 -8.35 -22.18
N GLU A 130 -4.44 -9.58 -21.74
CA GLU A 130 -5.05 -10.18 -20.55
C GLU A 130 -4.16 -10.06 -19.32
N ILE A 131 -4.76 -9.85 -18.15
CA ILE A 131 -4.03 -9.78 -16.88
C ILE A 131 -3.66 -11.20 -16.43
N ALA A 132 -2.37 -11.50 -16.41
CA ALA A 132 -1.84 -12.79 -15.94
C ALA A 132 -1.48 -12.78 -14.45
N ARG A 133 -1.12 -11.62 -13.89
CA ARG A 133 -0.73 -11.50 -12.47
C ARG A 133 -1.05 -10.13 -11.91
N LEU A 134 -1.45 -10.10 -10.63
CA LEU A 134 -1.67 -8.89 -9.85
C LEU A 134 -0.72 -8.83 -8.65
N HIS A 135 -0.31 -7.63 -8.26
CA HIS A 135 0.48 -7.42 -7.04
C HIS A 135 0.17 -6.06 -6.40
N LEU A 136 -0.15 -6.04 -5.12
CA LEU A 136 -0.43 -4.81 -4.40
C LEU A 136 0.89 -4.17 -3.94
N VAL A 137 1.14 -2.92 -4.34
CA VAL A 137 2.33 -2.18 -3.93
C VAL A 137 2.26 -1.89 -2.43
N PRO A 138 3.39 -1.95 -1.69
CA PRO A 138 3.41 -1.62 -0.27
C PRO A 138 2.75 -0.26 0.03
N GLY A 139 1.96 -0.20 1.10
CA GLY A 139 1.07 0.94 1.41
C GLY A 139 -0.34 0.83 0.81
N GLY A 140 -0.56 -0.07 -0.15
CA GLY A 140 -1.90 -0.51 -0.57
C GLY A 140 -2.66 0.45 -1.50
N ARG A 141 -2.00 1.50 -1.99
CA ARG A 141 -2.60 2.47 -2.91
C ARG A 141 -2.53 2.04 -4.37
N TRP A 142 -1.42 1.45 -4.80
CA TRP A 142 -1.22 1.08 -6.19
C TRP A 142 -1.32 -0.44 -6.38
N LEU A 143 -1.94 -0.85 -7.48
CA LEU A 143 -2.03 -2.24 -7.91
C LEU A 143 -1.24 -2.42 -9.20
N LEU A 144 -0.26 -3.32 -9.22
CA LEU A 144 0.45 -3.73 -10.43
C LEU A 144 -0.30 -4.86 -11.12
N ALA A 145 -0.34 -4.81 -12.45
CA ALA A 145 -0.89 -5.83 -13.32
C ALA A 145 0.15 -6.24 -14.38
N GLY A 146 0.52 -7.52 -14.39
CA GLY A 146 1.40 -8.12 -15.38
C GLY A 146 0.55 -8.83 -16.41
N CYS A 147 0.79 -8.53 -17.67
CA CYS A 147 -0.07 -8.97 -18.76
C CYS A 147 0.58 -10.08 -19.59
N ASP A 148 -0.23 -10.80 -20.35
CA ASP A 148 0.20 -11.93 -21.18
C ASP A 148 1.10 -11.53 -22.36
N ASP A 149 1.19 -10.24 -22.69
CA ASP A 149 2.15 -9.69 -23.65
C ASP A 149 3.52 -9.36 -23.01
N GLY A 150 3.65 -9.50 -21.69
CA GLY A 150 4.86 -9.17 -20.92
C GLY A 150 4.92 -7.73 -20.42
N SER A 151 3.93 -6.90 -20.72
CA SER A 151 3.83 -5.53 -20.22
C SER A 151 3.41 -5.49 -18.75
N VAL A 152 3.74 -4.38 -18.09
CA VAL A 152 3.38 -4.12 -16.69
C VAL A 152 2.61 -2.82 -16.62
N TRP A 153 1.43 -2.88 -16.03
CA TRP A 153 0.54 -1.75 -15.82
C TRP A 153 0.32 -1.50 -14.34
N TRP A 154 -0.17 -0.32 -14.00
CA TRP A 154 -0.53 0.04 -12.64
C TRP A 154 -1.85 0.82 -12.56
N TYR A 155 -2.54 0.68 -11.43
CA TYR A 155 -3.79 1.37 -11.11
C TYR A 155 -3.65 2.17 -9.81
N ASP A 156 -4.21 3.37 -9.77
CA ASP A 156 -4.39 4.14 -8.53
C ASP A 156 -5.72 3.76 -7.88
N LEU A 157 -5.67 2.91 -6.85
CA LEU A 157 -6.88 2.42 -6.19
C LEU A 157 -7.65 3.54 -5.48
N ASP A 158 -6.97 4.56 -4.95
CA ASP A 158 -7.64 5.69 -4.30
C ASP A 158 -8.47 6.50 -5.30
N LEU A 159 -7.99 6.63 -6.54
CA LEU A 159 -8.77 7.24 -7.63
C LEU A 159 -9.89 6.32 -8.11
N CYS A 160 -9.63 5.01 -8.24
CA CYS A 160 -10.65 4.04 -8.70
C CYS A 160 -11.89 4.00 -7.80
N PHE A 161 -11.72 4.21 -6.50
CA PHE A 161 -12.83 4.24 -5.54
C PHE A 161 -13.43 5.64 -5.34
N SER A 162 -12.95 6.67 -6.05
CA SER A 162 -13.52 8.01 -5.98
C SER A 162 -14.84 8.10 -6.76
N PRO A 163 -15.90 8.74 -6.20
CA PRO A 163 -17.15 8.99 -6.91
C PRO A 163 -16.97 9.75 -8.24
N GLU A 164 -15.90 10.54 -8.36
CA GLU A 164 -15.57 11.43 -9.49
C GLU A 164 -14.83 10.70 -10.64
N ALA A 165 -14.36 9.47 -10.40
CA ALA A 165 -13.59 8.69 -11.37
C ALA A 165 -14.42 8.23 -12.58
N LYS A 166 -15.72 8.01 -12.39
CA LYS A 166 -16.62 7.49 -13.43
C LYS A 166 -16.87 8.48 -14.57
N SER A 167 -16.65 9.78 -14.36
CA SER A 167 -16.89 10.83 -15.36
C SER A 167 -15.62 11.36 -16.04
N SER A 168 -14.45 11.09 -15.49
CA SER A 168 -13.18 11.72 -15.90
C SER A 168 -12.17 10.76 -16.54
N GLY A 169 -12.41 9.44 -16.46
CA GLY A 169 -11.39 8.44 -16.82
C GLY A 169 -10.21 8.40 -15.84
N ALA A 170 -10.27 9.18 -14.75
CA ALA A 170 -9.27 9.16 -13.69
C ALA A 170 -9.29 7.79 -12.99
N GLY A 171 -8.11 7.20 -12.78
CA GLY A 171 -7.97 5.85 -12.23
C GLY A 171 -7.95 4.72 -13.27
N GLY A 172 -7.91 5.05 -14.57
CA GLY A 172 -7.66 4.05 -15.61
C GLY A 172 -6.27 3.38 -15.50
N PRO A 173 -6.04 2.29 -16.25
CA PRO A 173 -4.75 1.62 -16.29
C PRO A 173 -3.65 2.55 -16.83
N ASN A 174 -2.50 2.59 -16.16
CA ASN A 174 -1.33 3.34 -16.61
C ASN A 174 -0.19 2.36 -16.90
N LEU A 175 0.45 2.50 -18.06
CA LEU A 175 1.55 1.62 -18.43
C LEU A 175 2.80 1.98 -17.61
N LEU A 176 3.37 0.99 -16.93
CA LEU A 176 4.62 1.12 -16.18
C LEU A 176 5.82 0.68 -17.03
N LEU A 177 5.74 -0.52 -17.61
CA LEU A 177 6.81 -1.13 -18.40
C LEU A 177 6.25 -1.72 -19.69
N GLN A 178 6.91 -1.43 -20.80
CA GLN A 178 6.65 -2.08 -22.08
C GLN A 178 7.11 -3.55 -22.04
N SER A 179 6.56 -4.37 -22.93
CA SER A 179 7.07 -5.73 -23.12
C SER A 179 8.56 -5.71 -23.48
N PRO A 180 9.40 -6.54 -22.84
CA PRO A 180 10.80 -6.68 -23.22
C PRO A 180 11.05 -7.22 -24.64
N LEU A 181 10.05 -7.85 -25.27
CA LEU A 181 10.19 -8.38 -26.63
C LEU A 181 9.69 -7.41 -27.72
N PRO A 182 10.33 -7.42 -28.91
CA PRO A 182 9.88 -6.64 -30.04
C PRO A 182 8.51 -7.11 -30.56
N GLY A 183 7.70 -6.17 -31.04
CA GLY A 183 6.23 -6.32 -31.16
C GLY A 183 5.69 -7.60 -31.81
N LYS A 184 6.32 -8.16 -32.85
CA LYS A 184 5.83 -9.44 -33.45
C LYS A 184 6.02 -10.62 -32.50
N GLU A 185 7.14 -10.68 -31.80
CA GLU A 185 7.43 -11.76 -30.84
C GLU A 185 6.56 -11.65 -29.59
N ALA A 186 6.20 -10.43 -29.16
CA ALA A 186 5.26 -10.24 -28.06
C ALA A 186 3.82 -10.69 -28.40
N SER A 187 3.39 -10.52 -29.66
CA SER A 187 2.04 -10.94 -30.09
C SER A 187 1.89 -12.44 -30.35
N GLU A 188 3.00 -13.13 -30.62
CA GLU A 188 2.99 -14.55 -30.98
C GLU A 188 3.26 -15.47 -29.78
N ASN A 189 3.80 -14.92 -28.68
CA ASN A 189 4.19 -15.70 -27.50
C ASN A 189 3.35 -15.29 -26.29
N ALA A 190 2.82 -16.27 -25.56
CA ALA A 190 2.26 -16.03 -24.24
C ALA A 190 3.41 -15.77 -23.25
N ALA A 191 3.36 -14.63 -22.56
CA ALA A 191 4.30 -14.25 -21.54
C ALA A 191 3.72 -14.49 -20.14
N ARG A 192 4.58 -14.97 -19.24
CA ARG A 192 4.26 -15.05 -17.82
C ARG A 192 5.05 -13.98 -17.08
N VAL A 193 4.36 -13.05 -16.45
CA VAL A 193 4.96 -11.96 -15.68
C VAL A 193 4.96 -12.28 -14.18
N ILE A 194 6.08 -12.06 -13.51
CA ILE A 194 6.27 -12.25 -12.07
C ILE A 194 6.96 -11.02 -11.47
N PHE A 195 6.45 -10.58 -10.32
CA PHE A 195 6.94 -9.40 -9.60
C PHE A 195 7.61 -9.77 -8.29
N SER A 196 8.60 -8.99 -7.89
CA SER A 196 8.99 -8.82 -6.49
C SER A 196 9.35 -7.38 -6.23
N ILE A 197 8.91 -6.84 -5.10
CA ILE A 197 9.24 -5.48 -4.67
C ILE A 197 10.19 -5.54 -3.48
N ASP A 198 11.23 -4.74 -3.54
CA ASP A 198 12.08 -4.43 -2.41
C ASP A 198 11.97 -2.94 -2.08
N TYR A 199 11.28 -2.68 -0.97
CA TYR A 199 11.12 -1.36 -0.36
C TYR A 199 11.92 -1.25 0.95
N THR A 200 12.66 -2.31 1.31
CA THR A 200 13.31 -2.47 2.62
C THR A 200 14.80 -2.19 2.57
N SER A 201 15.44 -2.33 1.41
CA SER A 201 16.89 -2.06 1.30
C SER A 201 17.25 -0.58 1.31
N GLU A 202 16.32 0.34 0.99
CA GLU A 202 16.48 1.77 1.33
C GLU A 202 16.04 2.04 2.78
N CYS A 203 15.46 1.06 3.47
CA CYS A 203 14.93 1.20 4.83
C CYS A 203 16.01 0.97 5.91
N SER A 204 17.17 0.40 5.54
CA SER A 204 18.27 0.04 6.43
C SER A 204 19.18 1.18 6.88
N ASP A 205 18.82 2.45 6.61
CA ASP A 205 19.45 3.57 7.28
C ASP A 205 19.21 3.46 8.79
N ALA A 206 20.22 2.98 9.51
CA ALA A 206 20.22 2.72 10.95
C ALA A 206 19.92 3.95 11.82
N ASN A 207 19.80 5.14 11.22
CA ASN A 207 19.45 6.40 11.87
C ASN A 207 17.97 6.83 11.68
N ALA A 208 17.18 6.10 10.87
CA ALA A 208 15.77 6.43 10.67
C ALA A 208 14.91 5.87 11.81
N THR A 209 14.80 6.65 12.89
CA THR A 209 13.97 6.40 14.08
C THR A 209 12.45 6.42 13.83
N SER A 210 11.99 6.55 12.58
CA SER A 210 10.57 6.65 12.27
C SER A 210 9.94 5.26 12.05
N GLN A 211 8.96 4.91 12.90
CA GLN A 211 8.18 3.67 12.79
C GLN A 211 7.30 3.59 11.52
N PHE A 212 7.19 4.70 10.80
CA PHE A 212 6.50 4.83 9.52
C PHE A 212 7.40 5.49 8.47
N LYS A 213 7.11 5.21 7.19
CA LYS A 213 7.79 5.83 6.04
C LYS A 213 6.79 6.14 4.94
N THR A 214 7.07 7.16 4.14
CA THR A 214 6.37 7.36 2.86
C THR A 214 7.05 6.50 1.81
N LEU A 215 6.28 5.83 0.94
CA LEU A 215 6.87 5.13 -0.20
C LEU A 215 7.27 6.13 -1.28
N GLU A 216 8.52 6.60 -1.24
CA GLU A 216 9.08 7.51 -2.25
C GLU A 216 9.69 6.73 -3.41
N HIS A 217 10.46 5.69 -3.08
CA HIS A 217 11.11 4.83 -4.06
C HIS A 217 11.05 3.37 -3.61
N PHE A 218 11.11 2.46 -4.59
CA PHE A 218 11.33 1.04 -4.35
C PHE A 218 11.97 0.41 -5.58
N ASN A 219 12.64 -0.72 -5.36
CA ASN A 219 13.13 -1.54 -6.45
C ASN A 219 12.07 -2.58 -6.81
N LEU A 220 11.81 -2.71 -8.11
CA LEU A 220 10.87 -3.68 -8.68
C LEU A 220 11.65 -4.66 -9.55
N ALA A 221 11.67 -5.92 -9.16
CA ALA A 221 12.08 -7.01 -10.04
C ALA A 221 10.88 -7.49 -10.86
N VAL A 222 11.07 -7.56 -12.17
CA VAL A 222 10.13 -8.11 -13.13
C VAL A 222 10.81 -9.24 -13.86
N CYS A 223 10.23 -10.43 -13.76
CA CYS A 223 10.61 -11.57 -14.57
C CYS A 223 9.50 -11.84 -15.59
N VAL A 224 9.89 -11.91 -16.85
CA VAL A 224 9.01 -12.25 -17.96
C VAL A 224 9.51 -13.54 -18.61
N THR A 225 8.76 -14.62 -18.46
CA THR A 225 9.04 -15.90 -19.13
C THR A 225 8.27 -15.95 -20.43
N TYR A 226 8.97 -16.07 -21.54
CA TYR A 226 8.39 -16.23 -22.87
C TYR A 226 8.36 -17.71 -23.27
N LEU A 227 7.17 -18.18 -23.61
CA LEU A 227 6.93 -19.52 -24.12
C LEU A 227 6.90 -19.45 -25.64
N SER A 228 7.99 -19.80 -26.31
CA SER A 228 7.99 -19.86 -27.77
C SER A 228 7.37 -21.18 -28.24
N PRO A 229 6.35 -21.15 -29.11
CA PRO A 229 5.71 -22.38 -29.62
C PRO A 229 6.63 -23.21 -30.52
N ASN A 230 7.74 -22.62 -31.00
CA ASN A 230 8.64 -23.24 -31.98
C ASN A 230 9.99 -23.70 -31.40
N LEU A 231 10.23 -23.51 -30.09
CA LEU A 231 11.51 -23.79 -29.45
C LEU A 231 11.33 -24.67 -28.21
N ASP A 232 12.24 -25.63 -28.02
CA ASP A 232 12.28 -26.50 -26.83
C ASP A 232 12.82 -25.78 -25.57
N TYR A 233 12.89 -24.44 -25.61
CA TYR A 233 13.39 -23.63 -24.50
C TYR A 233 12.53 -22.38 -24.29
N THR A 234 12.56 -21.91 -23.07
CA THR A 234 11.94 -20.68 -22.62
C THR A 234 13.00 -19.61 -22.44
N THR A 235 12.70 -18.39 -22.88
CA THR A 235 13.56 -17.24 -22.63
C THR A 235 13.00 -16.49 -21.42
N ASN A 236 13.80 -16.41 -20.36
CA ASN A 236 13.45 -15.65 -19.16
C ASN A 236 14.17 -14.29 -19.22
N SER A 237 13.40 -13.21 -19.28
CA SER A 237 13.92 -11.86 -19.12
C SER A 237 13.78 -11.44 -17.67
N PHE A 238 14.85 -10.94 -17.09
CA PHE A 238 14.86 -10.38 -15.75
C PHE A 238 15.25 -8.92 -15.82
N GLN A 239 14.42 -8.06 -15.25
CA GLN A 239 14.68 -6.63 -15.15
C GLN A 239 14.49 -6.17 -13.71
N VAL A 240 15.41 -5.35 -13.22
CA VAL A 240 15.31 -4.67 -11.93
C VAL A 240 15.21 -3.18 -12.20
N TRP A 241 14.11 -2.57 -11.76
CA TRP A 241 13.79 -1.17 -11.99
C TRP A 241 13.76 -0.40 -10.67
N LYS A 242 14.29 0.83 -10.68
CA LYS A 242 13.98 1.82 -9.65
C LYS A 242 12.68 2.50 -10.02
N VAL A 243 11.67 2.35 -9.17
CA VAL A 243 10.35 2.96 -9.32
C VAL A 243 10.20 4.08 -8.31
N SER A 244 9.68 5.22 -8.74
CA SER A 244 9.42 6.37 -7.88
C SER A 244 7.93 6.65 -7.79
N ALA A 245 7.46 6.98 -6.59
CA ALA A 245 6.17 7.59 -6.37
C ALA A 245 6.26 9.08 -6.72
N VAL A 246 5.53 9.49 -7.75
CA VAL A 246 5.44 10.88 -8.17
C VAL A 246 4.22 11.50 -7.49
N THR A 247 4.43 12.45 -6.60
CA THR A 247 3.36 13.31 -6.06
C THR A 247 3.20 14.53 -6.95
N GLY A 248 2.04 14.69 -7.56
CA GLY A 248 1.75 15.83 -8.43
C GLY A 248 1.75 17.14 -7.63
N SER A 249 2.79 17.96 -7.78
CA SER A 249 2.84 19.31 -7.20
C SER A 249 2.22 20.33 -8.18
N GLY A 250 0.90 20.29 -8.38
CA GLY A 250 0.20 21.25 -9.23
C GLY A 250 -1.25 20.90 -9.53
N ILE A 251 -2.06 21.92 -9.82
CA ILE A 251 -3.43 21.74 -10.35
C ILE A 251 -3.31 21.03 -11.70
N GLY A 252 -3.73 19.77 -11.77
CA GLY A 252 -3.63 18.92 -12.96
C GLY A 252 -2.41 18.00 -13.04
N SER A 253 -1.54 17.96 -12.01
CA SER A 253 -0.43 17.00 -11.96
C SER A 253 -0.91 15.64 -11.42
N SER A 254 -0.79 14.60 -12.24
CA SER A 254 -1.15 13.23 -11.87
C SER A 254 -0.17 12.66 -10.84
N SER A 255 -0.68 12.29 -9.67
CA SER A 255 0.08 11.46 -8.73
C SER A 255 0.09 10.00 -9.20
N GLY A 256 1.22 9.31 -9.11
CA GLY A 256 1.34 7.94 -9.59
C GLY A 256 2.68 7.29 -9.29
N ILE A 257 2.98 6.21 -10.00
CA ILE A 257 4.31 5.59 -9.99
C ILE A 257 4.91 5.60 -11.38
N GLU A 258 6.24 5.75 -11.44
CA GLU A 258 7.00 5.79 -12.68
C GLU A 258 8.25 4.91 -12.56
N ALA A 259 8.53 4.11 -13.59
CA ALA A 259 9.75 3.34 -13.71
C ALA A 259 10.89 4.25 -14.20
N CYS A 260 11.59 4.90 -13.27
CA CYS A 260 12.56 5.94 -13.58
C CYS A 260 13.87 5.42 -14.19
N GLN A 261 14.34 4.25 -13.76
CA GLN A 261 15.63 3.72 -14.20
C GLN A 261 15.62 2.18 -14.20
N CYS A 262 16.07 1.59 -15.31
CA CYS A 262 16.43 0.17 -15.33
C CYS A 262 17.82 0.01 -14.70
N LEU A 263 17.89 -0.62 -13.53
CA LEU A 263 19.11 -0.84 -12.76
C LEU A 263 19.88 -2.06 -13.28
N SER A 264 19.16 -3.09 -13.73
CA SER A 264 19.74 -4.26 -14.37
C SER A 264 18.76 -4.94 -15.31
N SER A 265 19.26 -5.47 -16.41
CA SER A 265 18.51 -6.27 -17.38
C SER A 265 19.38 -7.42 -17.85
N PHE A 266 18.87 -8.65 -17.75
CA PHE A 266 19.59 -9.84 -18.22
C PHE A 266 18.62 -10.92 -18.69
N PHE A 267 19.14 -11.87 -19.45
CA PHE A 267 18.36 -12.96 -20.02
C PHE A 267 18.94 -14.32 -19.62
N GLU A 268 18.06 -15.29 -19.45
CA GLU A 268 18.43 -16.69 -19.24
C GLU A 268 17.56 -17.59 -20.13
N ASP A 269 18.20 -18.22 -21.10
CA ASP A 269 17.56 -19.27 -21.89
C ASP A 269 17.63 -20.58 -21.11
N SER A 270 16.47 -21.14 -20.79
CA SER A 270 16.38 -22.37 -20.01
C SER A 270 15.24 -23.25 -20.47
N SER A 271 15.29 -24.55 -20.18
CA SER A 271 14.18 -25.45 -20.45
C SER A 271 13.03 -25.34 -19.44
N CYS A 272 13.07 -24.34 -18.55
CA CYS A 272 12.24 -24.30 -17.35
C CYS A 272 11.60 -22.91 -17.16
N THR A 273 10.31 -22.90 -16.85
CA THR A 273 9.61 -21.65 -16.49
C THR A 273 9.95 -21.22 -15.07
N ILE A 274 9.90 -19.91 -14.81
CA ILE A 274 10.06 -19.35 -13.46
C ILE A 274 8.71 -19.37 -12.73
N VAL A 275 8.71 -19.79 -11.47
CA VAL A 275 7.49 -19.90 -10.65
C VAL A 275 7.31 -18.71 -9.72
N SER A 276 8.41 -18.24 -9.14
CA SER A 276 8.47 -17.16 -8.17
C SER A 276 9.79 -16.40 -8.26
N VAL A 277 9.75 -15.14 -7.82
CA VAL A 277 10.91 -14.25 -7.73
C VAL A 277 10.86 -13.54 -6.39
N SER A 278 12.03 -13.29 -5.80
CA SER A 278 12.19 -12.47 -4.61
C SER A 278 13.40 -11.56 -4.79
N LEU A 279 13.21 -10.27 -4.52
CA LEU A 279 14.23 -9.23 -4.59
C LEU A 279 14.55 -8.76 -3.18
N HIS A 280 15.84 -8.70 -2.83
CA HIS A 280 16.30 -8.13 -1.59
C HIS A 280 17.71 -7.58 -1.73
N GLY A 281 17.87 -6.27 -1.58
CA GLY A 281 19.13 -5.57 -1.75
C GLY A 281 19.72 -5.81 -3.13
N VAL A 282 20.96 -6.29 -3.17
CA VAL A 282 21.68 -6.61 -4.42
C VAL A 282 21.36 -8.00 -4.98
N ASN A 283 20.53 -8.78 -4.28
CA ASN A 283 20.26 -10.18 -4.60
C ASN A 283 18.87 -10.35 -5.21
N LEU A 284 18.81 -11.13 -6.28
CA LEU A 284 17.59 -11.59 -6.91
C LEU A 284 17.55 -13.10 -6.81
N ALA A 285 16.52 -13.63 -6.16
CA ALA A 285 16.25 -15.05 -6.05
C ALA A 285 15.07 -15.43 -6.95
N TYR A 286 15.13 -16.59 -7.60
CA TYR A 286 14.04 -17.12 -8.41
C TYR A 286 13.98 -18.64 -8.37
N CYS A 287 12.78 -19.19 -8.49
CA CYS A 287 12.54 -20.64 -8.42
C CYS A 287 12.19 -21.20 -9.79
N LEU A 288 12.84 -22.31 -10.15
CA LEU A 288 12.56 -23.03 -11.39
C LEU A 288 11.33 -23.94 -11.20
N SER A 289 10.54 -24.07 -12.26
CA SER A 289 9.40 -25.01 -12.30
C SER A 289 9.84 -26.46 -12.27
N LEU A 290 10.97 -26.78 -12.91
CA LEU A 290 11.61 -28.09 -12.85
C LEU A 290 13.13 -27.88 -12.82
N PRO A 291 13.86 -28.54 -11.91
CA PRO A 291 13.36 -29.24 -10.72
C PRO A 291 12.67 -28.24 -9.77
N THR A 292 11.53 -28.62 -9.17
CA THR A 292 10.68 -27.78 -8.29
C THR A 292 11.35 -27.34 -6.96
N GLU A 293 12.62 -27.67 -6.76
CA GLU A 293 13.33 -27.53 -5.47
C GLU A 293 14.58 -26.67 -5.56
N ILE A 294 14.84 -26.06 -6.71
CA ILE A 294 16.02 -25.22 -6.93
C ILE A 294 15.62 -23.76 -6.91
N THR A 295 16.13 -23.05 -5.90
CA THR A 295 16.17 -21.59 -5.87
C THR A 295 17.53 -21.15 -6.38
N VAL A 296 17.52 -20.35 -7.44
CA VAL A 296 18.72 -19.70 -7.96
C VAL A 296 18.78 -18.30 -7.36
N ILE A 297 19.96 -17.91 -6.88
CA ILE A 297 20.23 -16.56 -6.39
C ILE A 297 21.34 -15.97 -7.24
N VAL A 298 21.13 -14.74 -7.69
CA VAL A 298 22.10 -13.95 -8.45
C VAL A 298 22.25 -12.57 -7.84
N GLU A 299 23.47 -12.05 -7.90
CA GLU A 299 23.68 -10.64 -7.64
C GLU A 299 23.35 -9.85 -8.90
N TRP A 300 22.21 -9.16 -8.91
CA TRP A 300 21.61 -8.66 -10.16
C TRP A 300 22.45 -7.56 -10.82
N HIS A 301 23.28 -6.83 -10.07
CA HIS A 301 24.23 -5.85 -10.64
C HIS A 301 25.33 -6.54 -11.46
N SER A 302 25.83 -7.67 -10.97
CA SER A 302 26.95 -8.40 -11.58
C SER A 302 26.59 -9.05 -12.92
N VAL A 303 25.28 -9.19 -13.19
CA VAL A 303 24.74 -9.87 -14.37
C VAL A 303 24.11 -8.91 -15.38
N ASN A 304 24.15 -7.60 -15.12
CA ASN A 304 23.55 -6.61 -16.00
C ASN A 304 24.11 -6.70 -17.43
N GLY A 305 23.23 -6.68 -18.43
CA GLY A 305 23.53 -6.79 -19.85
C GLY A 305 23.98 -8.19 -20.28
N LYS A 306 23.99 -9.19 -19.40
CA LYS A 306 24.40 -10.55 -19.74
C LYS A 306 23.21 -11.36 -20.26
N ARG A 307 23.54 -12.31 -21.11
CA ARG A 307 22.66 -13.41 -21.49
C ARG A 307 23.35 -14.69 -21.09
N ALA A 308 22.66 -15.52 -20.32
CA ALA A 308 23.11 -16.87 -20.06
C ALA A 308 22.38 -17.84 -20.99
N ASP A 309 23.17 -18.73 -21.58
CA ASP A 309 22.71 -19.90 -22.32
C ASP A 309 23.28 -21.16 -21.66
N ARG A 310 23.22 -22.31 -22.35
CA ARG A 310 23.75 -23.57 -21.82
C ARG A 310 25.27 -23.57 -21.63
N ASP A 311 25.99 -22.72 -22.36
CA ASP A 311 27.46 -22.77 -22.48
C ASP A 311 28.15 -21.57 -21.82
N SER A 312 27.40 -20.50 -21.53
CA SER A 312 27.86 -19.26 -20.90
C SER A 312 26.99 -18.90 -19.70
N GLY A 313 27.62 -18.79 -18.54
CA GLY A 313 26.93 -18.51 -17.28
C GLY A 313 27.51 -17.30 -16.56
N PHE A 314 26.66 -16.57 -15.86
CA PHE A 314 27.09 -15.74 -14.74
C PHE A 314 27.11 -16.55 -13.44
N VAL A 315 27.77 -16.01 -12.41
CA VAL A 315 27.85 -16.60 -11.08
C VAL A 315 26.45 -16.69 -10.48
N ARG A 316 26.11 -17.88 -9.96
CA ARG A 316 24.82 -18.20 -9.35
C ARG A 316 25.07 -18.98 -8.07
N TRP A 317 24.21 -18.76 -7.08
CA TRP A 317 24.10 -19.67 -5.94
C TRP A 317 22.84 -20.51 -6.11
N TYR A 318 22.95 -21.80 -5.78
CA TYR A 318 21.84 -22.72 -5.82
C TYR A 318 21.50 -23.15 -4.40
N LEU A 319 20.25 -22.94 -4.01
CA LEU A 319 19.70 -23.50 -2.79
C LEU A 319 18.76 -24.63 -3.18
N GLN A 320 19.09 -25.83 -2.74
CA GLN A 320 18.22 -26.99 -2.88
C GLN A 320 17.40 -27.15 -1.59
N SER A 321 16.08 -27.20 -1.71
CA SER A 321 15.22 -27.53 -0.57
C SER A 321 15.52 -28.97 -0.11
N ALA A 322 15.93 -29.16 1.13
CA ALA A 322 16.06 -30.49 1.69
C ALA A 322 14.65 -31.07 1.90
N VAL A 323 14.33 -32.18 1.22
CA VAL A 323 13.11 -32.94 1.48
C VAL A 323 13.13 -33.39 2.94
N GLY A 324 12.44 -32.64 3.80
CA GLY A 324 12.12 -33.09 5.14
C GLY A 324 11.14 -34.24 5.04
N THR A 325 11.62 -35.48 5.14
CA THR A 325 10.76 -36.62 5.44
C THR A 325 10.09 -36.36 6.79
N PHE A 326 8.89 -35.76 6.76
CA PHE A 326 7.98 -35.86 7.89
C PHE A 326 7.60 -37.33 8.02
N LYS A 327 8.33 -38.05 8.88
CA LYS A 327 7.86 -39.33 9.41
C LYS A 327 6.61 -39.00 10.22
N THR A 328 5.44 -39.23 9.63
CA THR A 328 4.22 -39.44 10.41
C THR A 328 4.53 -40.57 11.39
N SER A 329 4.61 -40.24 12.67
CA SER A 329 4.66 -41.25 13.72
C SER A 329 3.31 -41.96 13.72
N ASP A 330 3.28 -43.18 13.18
CA ASP A 330 2.21 -44.14 13.43
C ASP A 330 2.14 -44.35 14.95
N SER A 331 1.23 -43.64 15.60
CA SER A 331 0.74 -44.03 16.93
C SER A 331 -0.31 -45.10 16.72
N GLY A 332 0.16 -46.32 16.47
CA GLY A 332 -0.63 -47.53 16.57
C GLY A 332 -1.16 -47.69 18.00
N SER A 333 -2.36 -47.17 18.24
CA SER A 333 -3.20 -47.51 19.39
C SER A 333 -3.61 -48.98 19.27
N GLY A 334 -2.81 -49.87 19.84
CA GLY A 334 -3.19 -51.23 20.19
C GLY A 334 -3.19 -51.37 21.70
N ALA A 335 -4.38 -51.31 22.32
CA ALA A 335 -4.60 -51.84 23.65
C ALA A 335 -6.05 -52.34 23.77
N ASN A 336 -6.17 -53.66 23.80
CA ASN A 336 -7.35 -54.40 24.23
C ASN A 336 -7.59 -54.19 25.73
N LEU A 337 -8.81 -53.83 26.12
CA LEU A 337 -9.72 -54.57 27.03
C LEU A 337 -10.99 -53.75 27.27
#